data_AF-A0A936MH63-F1
#
_entry.id   AF-A0A936MH63-F1
#
_cell.length_a   1.000
_cell.length_b   1.000
_cell.length_c   1.000
_cell.angle_alpha   90.00
_cell.angle_beta   90.00
_cell.angle_gamma   90.00
#
_symmetry.space_group_name_H-M   'P 1'
#
loop_
_entity.id
_entity.type
_entity.pdbx_description
1 polymer ?
#
loop_
_entity_poly.entity_id
_entity_poly.type
_entity_poly.pdbx_seq_one_letter_code
_entity_poly.pdbx_strand_id
1 'polypeptide(L)'
;MPKMLTVYSLRRELESDPEGLKQIQQVSLDRKMNWAGFSTRLGLYGSEEWWRNVETGVIPKAKYEGLITETYYAGMDSDRQHNSFRMKTDDGQYFSWSMVPENSSYKGLYRPGHRAEIVTIFQELKRCTSDGAPEIVERPLEIRLSTKPIVGAV
;
A
#
# COMPACT_ATOMS: atom_id res chain seq x y z
N MET A 1 -10.80 -6.34 21.97
CA MET A 1 -9.74 -6.34 20.94
C MET A 1 -8.76 -5.21 21.23
N PRO A 2 -7.45 -5.35 20.99
CA PRO A 2 -6.49 -4.27 21.19
C PRO A 2 -6.81 -3.06 20.30
N LYS A 3 -6.38 -1.87 20.73
CA LYS A 3 -6.49 -0.65 19.92
C LYS A 3 -5.69 -0.81 18.62
N MET A 4 -6.27 -0.43 17.50
CA MET A 4 -5.61 -0.35 16.19
C MET A 4 -4.98 1.03 15.99
N LEU A 5 -3.78 1.06 15.40
CA LEU A 5 -3.06 2.28 15.06
C LEU A 5 -2.79 2.30 13.56
N THR A 6 -3.14 3.39 12.88
CA THR A 6 -2.74 3.60 11.49
C THR A 6 -1.26 3.88 11.42
N VAL A 7 -0.49 2.92 10.89
CA VAL A 7 0.97 3.01 10.76
C VAL A 7 1.39 3.54 9.40
N TYR A 8 0.47 3.58 8.44
CA TYR A 8 0.69 4.12 7.10
C TYR A 8 -0.62 4.65 6.54
N SER A 9 -0.55 5.79 5.85
CA SER A 9 -1.64 6.35 5.05
C SER A 9 -1.07 6.97 3.78
N LEU A 10 -1.59 6.55 2.62
CA LEU A 10 -1.17 7.12 1.34
C LEU A 10 -1.46 8.63 1.28
N ARG A 11 -2.56 9.09 1.88
CA ARG A 11 -2.88 10.52 1.92
C ARG A 11 -1.78 11.31 2.64
N ARG A 12 -1.35 10.84 3.81
CA ARG A 12 -0.25 11.48 4.56
C ARG A 12 1.10 11.38 3.87
N GLU A 13 1.38 10.26 3.19
CA GLU A 13 2.58 10.14 2.34
C GLU A 13 2.59 11.24 1.27
N LEU A 14 1.51 11.40 0.51
CA LEU A 14 1.42 12.40 -0.56
C LEU A 14 1.44 13.84 -0.03
N GLU A 15 0.86 14.09 1.15
CA GLU A 15 0.93 15.40 1.83
C GLU A 15 2.35 15.71 2.33
N SER A 16 3.13 14.70 2.73
CA SER A 16 4.48 14.88 3.25
C SER A 16 5.54 15.13 2.17
N ASP A 17 5.29 14.71 0.92
CA ASP A 17 6.19 14.89 -0.23
C ASP A 17 5.46 15.48 -1.46
N PRO A 18 5.10 16.77 -1.41
CA PRO A 18 4.39 17.43 -2.50
C PRO A 18 5.24 17.54 -3.78
N GLU A 19 6.56 17.59 -3.66
CA GLU A 19 7.45 17.67 -4.83
C GLU A 19 7.55 16.31 -5.54
N GLY A 20 7.67 15.21 -4.79
CA GLY A 20 7.58 13.86 -5.34
C GLY A 20 6.22 13.60 -6.01
N LEU A 21 5.12 14.02 -5.38
CA LEU A 21 3.79 13.96 -6.01
C LEU A 21 3.76 14.72 -7.34
N LYS A 22 4.27 15.95 -7.37
CA LYS A 22 4.31 16.78 -8.58
C LYS A 22 5.14 16.13 -9.69
N GLN A 23 6.27 15.51 -9.37
CA GLN A 23 7.09 14.78 -10.35
C GLN A 23 6.33 13.59 -10.94
N ILE A 24 5.65 12.79 -10.11
CA ILE A 24 4.80 11.69 -10.57
C ILE A 24 3.69 12.22 -11.50
N GLN A 25 3.06 13.33 -11.14
CA GLN A 25 2.02 13.96 -11.95
C GLN A 25 2.55 14.46 -13.29
N GLN A 26 3.72 15.10 -13.31
CA GLN A 26 4.38 15.57 -14.54
C GLN A 26 4.67 14.42 -15.50
N VAL A 27 5.27 13.33 -15.01
CA VAL A 27 5.55 12.13 -15.81
C VAL A 27 4.25 11.50 -16.33
N SER A 28 3.21 11.45 -15.49
CA SER A 28 1.89 10.92 -15.88
C SER A 28 1.29 11.73 -17.05
N LEU A 29 1.43 13.06 -17.04
CA LEU A 29 0.93 13.96 -18.07
C LEU A 29 1.79 14.02 -19.35
N ASP A 30 3.08 13.67 -19.29
CA ASP A 30 3.99 13.77 -20.44
C ASP A 30 3.66 12.71 -21.50
N ARG A 31 3.02 13.12 -22.60
CA ARG A 31 2.64 12.22 -23.71
C ARG A 31 3.82 11.51 -24.37
N LYS A 32 5.04 12.03 -24.26
CA LYS A 32 6.25 11.39 -24.81
C LYS A 32 6.74 10.24 -23.94
N MET A 33 6.39 10.24 -22.65
CA MET A 33 6.72 9.19 -21.70
C MET A 33 5.51 8.27 -21.46
N ASN A 34 5.08 7.55 -22.50
CA ASN A 34 3.93 6.63 -22.42
C ASN A 34 4.18 5.35 -21.59
N TRP A 35 5.43 5.10 -21.21
CA TRP A 35 5.86 3.94 -20.43
C TRP A 35 6.05 4.23 -18.94
N ALA A 36 5.89 5.49 -18.51
CA ALA A 36 6.13 5.92 -17.13
C ALA A 36 4.94 6.71 -16.56
N GLY A 37 4.77 6.62 -15.24
CA GLY A 37 3.70 7.31 -14.51
C GLY A 37 2.38 6.53 -14.48
N PHE A 38 1.36 7.18 -13.92
CA PHE A 38 0.04 6.62 -13.74
C PHE A 38 -0.93 7.06 -14.84
N SER A 39 -1.93 6.23 -15.10
CA SER A 39 -3.06 6.61 -15.97
C SER A 39 -3.78 7.81 -15.35
N THR A 40 -4.07 8.82 -16.17
CA THR A 40 -4.86 9.99 -15.76
C THR A 40 -6.36 9.82 -16.02
N ARG A 41 -6.77 8.63 -16.47
CA ARG A 41 -8.16 8.31 -16.87
C ARG A 41 -9.15 8.45 -15.72
N LEU A 42 -8.71 8.15 -14.50
CA LEU A 42 -9.51 8.22 -13.27
C LEU A 42 -9.09 9.40 -12.38
N GLY A 43 -8.67 10.50 -13.00
CA GLY A 43 -8.10 11.65 -12.32
C GLY A 43 -6.58 11.57 -12.22
N LEU A 44 -5.95 12.74 -12.09
CA LEU A 44 -4.51 12.84 -11.89
C LEU A 44 -4.14 12.33 -10.49
N TYR A 45 -3.11 11.48 -10.37
CA TYR A 45 -2.72 10.87 -9.10
C TYR A 45 -2.62 11.90 -7.96
N GLY A 46 -3.30 11.64 -6.83
CA GLY A 46 -3.33 12.53 -5.67
C GLY A 46 -4.21 13.80 -5.79
N SER A 47 -4.86 14.04 -6.94
CA SER A 47 -5.84 15.13 -7.09
C SER A 47 -7.17 14.82 -6.41
N GLU A 48 -7.99 15.85 -6.17
CA GLU A 48 -9.33 15.69 -5.60
C GLU A 48 -10.24 14.78 -6.43
N GLU A 49 -10.15 14.85 -7.76
CA GLU A 49 -10.89 13.94 -8.64
C GLU A 49 -10.47 12.48 -8.42
N TRP A 50 -9.16 12.25 -8.32
CA TRP A 50 -8.60 10.93 -8.07
C TRP A 50 -9.01 10.40 -6.69
N TRP A 51 -8.93 11.23 -5.64
CA TRP A 51 -9.39 10.87 -4.30
C TRP A 51 -10.88 10.55 -4.26
N ARG A 52 -11.72 11.35 -4.92
CA ARG A 52 -13.14 11.06 -5.06
C ARG A 52 -13.39 9.71 -5.74
N ASN A 53 -12.59 9.35 -6.75
CA ASN A 53 -12.69 8.05 -7.42
C ASN A 53 -12.24 6.88 -6.52
N VAL A 54 -11.25 7.09 -5.65
CA VAL A 54 -10.88 6.11 -4.60
C VAL A 54 -12.00 5.96 -3.57
N GLU A 55 -12.62 7.06 -3.14
CA GLU A 55 -13.66 7.06 -2.12
C GLU A 55 -14.96 6.42 -2.61
N THR A 56 -15.38 6.75 -3.84
CA THR A 56 -16.60 6.22 -4.47
C THR A 56 -16.44 4.81 -5.03
N GLY A 57 -15.22 4.26 -5.05
CA GLY A 57 -14.93 2.89 -5.50
C GLY A 57 -14.79 2.73 -7.02
N VAL A 58 -14.72 3.84 -7.76
CA VAL A 58 -14.38 3.83 -9.19
C VAL A 58 -12.95 3.31 -9.40
N ILE A 59 -12.02 3.70 -8.51
CA ILE A 59 -10.74 3.02 -8.35
C ILE A 59 -10.97 1.84 -7.40
N PRO A 60 -10.78 0.58 -7.85
CA PRO A 60 -11.07 -0.58 -7.03
C PRO A 60 -10.16 -0.65 -5.80
N LYS A 61 -10.69 -1.23 -4.72
CA LYS A 61 -9.99 -1.46 -3.46
C LYS A 61 -10.08 -2.92 -3.06
N ALA A 62 -9.05 -3.42 -2.39
CA ALA A 62 -9.12 -4.67 -1.64
C ALA A 62 -8.89 -4.41 -0.15
N LYS A 63 -9.41 -5.32 0.67
CA LYS A 63 -9.24 -5.27 2.12
C LYS A 63 -8.75 -6.62 2.60
N TYR A 64 -7.64 -6.60 3.34
CA TYR A 64 -7.05 -7.78 3.94
C TYR A 64 -6.98 -7.57 5.45
N GLU A 65 -7.48 -8.53 6.19
CA GLU A 65 -7.42 -8.50 7.66
C GLU A 65 -6.97 -9.86 8.17
N GLY A 66 -6.11 -9.85 9.19
CA GLY A 66 -5.58 -11.09 9.74
C GLY A 66 -4.50 -10.90 10.77
N LEU A 67 -3.82 -11.99 11.11
CA LEU A 67 -2.74 -12.02 12.08
C LEU A 67 -1.40 -12.13 11.37
N ILE A 68 -0.47 -11.23 11.71
CA ILE A 68 0.92 -11.37 11.29
C ILE A 68 1.47 -12.67 11.88
N THR A 69 1.98 -13.54 11.02
CA THR A 69 2.56 -14.83 11.41
C THR A 69 4.08 -14.78 11.41
N GLU A 70 4.68 -13.98 10.53
CA GLU A 70 6.13 -13.84 10.42
C GLU A 70 6.53 -12.48 9.82
N THR A 71 7.79 -12.13 10.04
CA THR A 71 8.47 -11.04 9.34
C THR A 71 9.72 -11.61 8.70
N TYR A 72 10.11 -11.05 7.57
CA TYR A 72 11.24 -11.53 6.81
C TYR A 72 11.88 -10.40 6.00
N TYR A 73 13.08 -10.67 5.50
CA TYR A 73 13.76 -9.83 4.54
C TYR A 73 13.42 -10.26 3.11
N ALA A 74 13.08 -9.29 2.26
CA ALA A 74 12.85 -9.48 0.83
C ALA A 74 13.59 -8.42 0.01
N GLY A 75 14.16 -8.79 -1.13
CA GLY A 75 14.85 -7.86 -2.03
C GLY A 75 16.35 -8.15 -2.20
N MET A 76 17.08 -7.17 -2.75
CA MET A 76 18.51 -7.29 -3.09
C MET A 76 19.44 -6.44 -2.21
N ASP A 77 18.90 -5.71 -1.23
CA ASP A 77 19.67 -4.91 -0.28
C ASP A 77 20.64 -5.74 0.58
N SER A 78 21.81 -5.16 0.85
CA SER A 78 22.88 -5.87 1.57
C SER A 78 22.69 -5.94 3.08
N ASP A 79 21.87 -5.04 3.66
CA ASP A 79 21.72 -4.93 5.11
C ASP A 79 20.83 -6.04 5.73
N ARG A 80 20.11 -6.79 4.88
CA ARG A 80 19.22 -7.91 5.21
C ARG A 80 18.23 -7.61 6.36
N GLN A 81 17.84 -6.36 6.55
CA GLN A 81 16.88 -6.01 7.59
C GLN A 81 15.48 -6.47 7.22
N HIS A 82 14.73 -7.02 8.17
CA HIS A 82 13.33 -7.36 7.93
C HIS A 82 12.55 -6.13 7.44
N ASN A 83 11.96 -6.29 6.27
CA ASN A 83 11.28 -5.23 5.52
C ASN A 83 9.94 -5.72 4.94
N SER A 84 9.55 -6.96 5.23
CA SER A 84 8.31 -7.58 4.76
C SER A 84 7.68 -8.41 5.87
N PHE A 85 6.38 -8.62 5.78
CA PHE A 85 5.64 -9.48 6.70
C PHE A 85 4.67 -10.37 5.95
N ARG A 86 4.34 -11.50 6.56
CA ARG A 86 3.24 -12.37 6.14
C ARG A 86 2.19 -12.39 7.24
N MET A 87 0.93 -12.36 6.83
CA MET A 87 -0.21 -12.58 7.69
C MET A 87 -1.08 -13.72 7.19
N LYS A 88 -1.72 -14.40 8.12
CA LYS A 88 -2.84 -15.30 7.81
C LYS A 88 -4.12 -14.48 7.91
N THR A 89 -4.85 -14.37 6.81
CA THR A 89 -6.10 -13.63 6.73
C THR A 89 -7.23 -14.36 7.46
N ASP A 90 -8.26 -13.62 7.84
CA ASP A 90 -9.41 -14.16 8.59
C ASP A 90 -10.20 -15.23 7.79
N ASP A 91 -10.07 -15.24 6.45
CA ASP A 91 -10.59 -16.28 5.54
C ASP A 91 -9.67 -17.52 5.41
N GLY A 92 -8.54 -17.53 6.11
CA GLY A 92 -7.58 -18.63 6.16
C GLY A 92 -6.49 -18.60 5.09
N GLN A 93 -6.49 -17.63 4.18
CA GLN A 93 -5.41 -17.46 3.20
C GLN A 93 -4.15 -16.84 3.82
N TYR A 94 -3.07 -16.76 3.03
CA TYR A 94 -1.87 -16.01 3.40
C TYR A 94 -1.72 -14.79 2.51
N PHE A 95 -1.41 -13.66 3.11
CA PHE A 95 -1.11 -12.40 2.45
C PHE A 95 0.25 -11.90 2.90
N SER A 96 1.05 -11.36 1.98
CA SER A 96 2.36 -10.79 2.31
C SER A 96 2.50 -9.40 1.73
N TRP A 97 3.16 -8.50 2.45
CA TRP A 97 3.40 -7.13 2.00
C TRP A 97 4.68 -6.55 2.59
N SER A 98 5.19 -5.50 1.96
CA SER A 98 6.31 -4.72 2.48
C SER A 98 5.90 -3.92 3.72
N MET A 99 6.82 -3.76 4.66
CA MET A 99 6.67 -2.84 5.78
C MET A 99 6.89 -1.42 5.26
N VAL A 100 5.86 -0.58 5.33
CA VAL A 100 5.90 0.82 4.90
C VAL A 100 5.46 1.77 6.01
N PRO A 101 6.09 1.71 7.21
CA PRO A 101 5.68 2.58 8.30
C PRO A 101 5.94 4.05 7.96
N GLU A 102 4.97 4.90 8.24
CA GLU A 102 5.08 6.36 8.10
C GLU A 102 6.21 6.95 8.96
N ASN A 103 6.52 6.30 10.09
CA ASN A 103 7.69 6.62 10.88
C ASN A 103 8.36 5.36 11.45
N SER A 104 9.65 5.45 11.74
CA SER A 104 10.45 4.32 12.23
C SER A 104 9.93 3.75 13.56
N SER A 105 9.25 4.55 14.40
CA SER A 105 8.70 4.08 15.67
C SER A 105 7.60 3.03 15.49
N TYR A 106 6.91 3.01 14.34
CA TYR A 106 5.89 2.02 14.03
C TYR A 106 6.43 0.69 13.52
N LYS A 107 7.72 0.62 13.14
CA LYS A 107 8.33 -0.61 12.64
C LYS A 107 8.20 -1.77 13.64
N GLY A 108 8.27 -1.48 14.94
CA GLY A 108 8.10 -2.48 16.00
C GLY A 108 6.70 -3.10 16.11
N LEU A 109 5.70 -2.56 15.44
CA LEU A 109 4.34 -3.12 15.40
C LEU A 109 4.18 -4.22 14.34
N TYR A 110 5.06 -4.25 13.33
CA TYR A 110 5.11 -5.35 12.37
C TYR A 110 5.80 -6.54 13.02
N ARG A 111 5.06 -7.34 13.77
CA ARG A 111 5.59 -8.53 14.44
C ARG A 111 4.53 -9.61 14.63
N PRO A 112 4.93 -10.88 14.74
CA PRO A 112 4.01 -11.99 14.93
C PRO A 112 3.01 -11.78 16.09
N GLY A 113 1.79 -12.26 15.90
CA GLY A 113 0.69 -12.15 16.87
C GLY A 113 -0.03 -10.79 16.86
N HIS A 114 0.44 -9.79 16.11
CA HIS A 114 -0.31 -8.56 15.89
C HIS A 114 -1.37 -8.74 14.81
N ARG A 115 -2.52 -8.07 15.00
CA ARG A 115 -3.54 -7.98 13.95
C ARG A 115 -3.14 -6.89 12.96
N ALA A 116 -3.30 -7.17 11.68
CA ALA A 116 -3.13 -6.21 10.59
C ALA A 116 -4.45 -6.03 9.85
N GLU A 117 -4.77 -4.78 9.51
CA GLU A 117 -5.83 -4.39 8.59
C GLU A 117 -5.19 -3.56 7.49
N ILE A 118 -5.34 -4.00 6.25
CA ILE A 118 -4.68 -3.40 5.09
C ILE A 118 -5.76 -3.12 4.07
N VAL A 119 -5.88 -1.86 3.67
CA VAL A 119 -6.68 -1.45 2.52
C VAL A 119 -5.72 -1.10 1.41
N THR A 120 -5.92 -1.68 0.23
CA THR A 120 -5.14 -1.39 -0.97
C THR A 120 -6.03 -0.78 -2.05
N ILE A 121 -5.39 -0.14 -3.03
CA ILE A 121 -6.01 0.34 -4.27
C ILE A 121 -5.34 -0.32 -5.48
N PHE A 122 -6.11 -0.52 -6.53
CA PHE A 122 -5.62 -0.99 -7.82
C PHE A 122 -5.40 0.21 -8.75
N GLN A 123 -4.17 0.70 -8.80
CA GLN A 123 -3.78 1.88 -9.57
C GLN A 123 -3.38 1.48 -11.00
N GLU A 124 -4.03 2.08 -11.99
CA GLU A 124 -3.64 1.93 -13.39
C GLU A 124 -2.32 2.68 -13.67
N LEU A 125 -1.36 1.98 -14.25
CA LEU A 125 -0.21 2.59 -14.87
C LEU A 125 -0.60 3.18 -16.21
N LYS A 126 0.23 4.10 -16.71
CA LYS A 126 0.11 4.62 -18.07
C LYS A 126 0.46 3.57 -19.12
N ARG A 127 1.36 2.64 -18.75
CA ARG A 127 1.76 1.52 -19.59
C ARG A 127 0.59 0.56 -19.75
N CYS A 128 0.51 -0.04 -20.94
CA CYS A 128 -0.42 -1.12 -21.24
C CYS A 128 0.31 -2.47 -21.34
N THR A 129 -0.42 -3.53 -21.07
CA THR A 129 -0.07 -4.91 -21.44
C THR A 129 -0.06 -5.07 -22.96
N SER A 130 0.47 -6.20 -23.45
CA SER A 130 0.63 -6.46 -24.89
C SER A 130 -0.68 -6.48 -25.68
N ASP A 131 -1.81 -6.73 -25.02
CA ASP A 131 -3.17 -6.71 -25.57
C ASP A 131 -3.83 -5.31 -25.49
N GLY A 132 -3.12 -4.31 -24.98
CA GLY A 132 -3.58 -2.92 -24.90
C GLY A 132 -4.36 -2.56 -23.63
N ALA A 133 -4.59 -3.50 -22.72
CA ALA A 133 -5.22 -3.20 -21.44
C ALA A 133 -4.26 -2.40 -20.52
N PRO A 134 -4.75 -1.52 -19.64
CA PRO A 134 -3.90 -0.84 -18.66
C PRO A 134 -3.20 -1.84 -17.75
N GLU A 135 -1.90 -1.68 -17.54
CA GLU A 135 -1.20 -2.40 -16.48
C GLU A 135 -1.65 -1.86 -15.13
N ILE A 136 -1.88 -2.74 -14.15
CA ILE A 136 -2.41 -2.37 -12.84
C ILE A 136 -1.39 -2.75 -11.77
N VAL A 137 -1.15 -1.82 -10.85
CA VAL A 137 -0.35 -2.07 -9.65
C VAL A 137 -1.20 -1.92 -8.41
N GLU A 138 -1.07 -2.87 -7.49
CA GLU A 138 -1.69 -2.77 -6.18
C GLU A 138 -0.79 -1.95 -5.24
N ARG A 139 -1.39 -1.00 -4.52
CA ARG A 139 -0.68 -0.13 -3.56
C ARG A 139 -1.44 -0.06 -2.25
N PRO A 140 -0.74 0.06 -1.10
CA PRO A 140 -1.42 0.30 0.17
C PRO A 140 -2.07 1.69 0.13
N LEU A 141 -3.32 1.76 0.55
CA LEU A 141 -4.04 3.00 0.85
C LEU A 141 -3.91 3.33 2.33
N GLU A 142 -4.09 2.32 3.18
CA GLU A 142 -3.96 2.42 4.63
C GLU A 142 -3.48 1.09 5.21
N ILE A 143 -2.58 1.14 6.19
CA ILE A 143 -2.22 -0.02 7.01
C ILE A 143 -2.45 0.34 8.48
N ARG A 144 -3.19 -0.51 9.18
CA ARG A 144 -3.42 -0.41 10.62
C ARG A 144 -2.93 -1.67 11.31
N LEU A 145 -2.22 -1.49 12.41
CA LEU A 145 -1.71 -2.60 13.22
C LEU A 145 -2.24 -2.51 14.64
N SER A 146 -2.47 -3.66 15.28
CA SER A 146 -2.82 -3.68 16.69
C SER A 146 -1.66 -3.14 17.53
N THR A 147 -1.98 -2.40 18.59
CA THR A 147 -0.97 -1.83 19.51
C THR A 147 -0.40 -2.88 20.48
N LYS A 148 -1.09 -4.01 20.62
CA LYS A 148 -0.65 -5.17 21.41
C LYS A 148 -0.90 -6.46 20.62
N PRO A 149 -0.15 -7.54 20.89
CA PRO A 149 -0.45 -8.84 20.32
C PRO A 149 -1.83 -9.35 20.76
N ILE A 150 -2.44 -10.20 19.94
CA ILE A 150 -3.64 -10.94 20.28
C ILE A 150 -3.21 -12.17 21.09
N VAL A 151 -3.66 -12.25 22.35
CA VAL A 151 -3.31 -13.34 23.27
C VAL A 151 -3.94 -14.64 22.80
N GLY A 152 -3.16 -15.73 22.76
CA GLY A 152 -3.59 -17.07 22.35
C GLY A 152 -3.61 -17.32 20.84
N ALA A 153 -2.98 -16.45 20.05
CA ALA A 153 -3.01 -16.47 18.59
C ALA A 153 -1.80 -17.15 17.92
N VAL A 154 -0.97 -17.87 18.69
CA VAL A 154 0.23 -18.58 18.20
C VAL A 154 0.19 -20.03 18.64
#